data_AF-A0A958AI47-F1
#
_entry.id   AF-A0A958AI47-F1
#
_cell.length_a   1.000
_cell.length_b   1.000
_cell.length_c   1.000
_cell.angle_alpha   90.00
_cell.angle_beta   90.00
_cell.angle_gamma   90.00
#
_symmetry.space_group_name_H-M   'P 1'
#
loop_
_entity.id
_entity.type
_entity.pdbx_description
1 polymer ?
#
loop_
_entity_poly.entity_id
_entity_poly.type
_entity_poly.pdbx_seq_one_letter_code
_entity_poly.pdbx_strand_id
1 'polypeptide(L)'
;MTGTFWLDWALMAVSLINVILISWLGLTVLLNAERRAWGVWLAGGGLLLGALFFISHTVILGLGPDFASRGLEWWWRAGWVPLVAIPFVWYAIIAWYTGFLDVPLEPPDAKVKELRRRHQLWFFTTMILSVTLVSLLFFTSPLPTFSQAAQLNLSTQLQIGGLPLILLIYPLYILICIGL
;
A
#
# COMPACT_ATOMS: atom_id res chain seq x y z
N MET A 1 -9.97 21.59 -7.17
CA MET A 1 -11.40 21.94 -7.31
C MET A 1 -11.73 21.94 -8.79
N THR A 2 -12.65 21.08 -9.20
CA THR A 2 -13.07 20.89 -10.60
C THR A 2 -14.06 21.97 -11.06
N GLY A 3 -14.57 22.78 -10.13
CA GLY A 3 -15.58 23.81 -10.40
C GLY A 3 -17.02 23.28 -10.36
N THR A 4 -17.20 21.97 -10.17
CA THR A 4 -18.51 21.35 -9.99
C THR A 4 -18.76 21.11 -8.49
N PHE A 5 -19.65 21.91 -7.90
CA PHE A 5 -19.88 21.93 -6.45
C PHE A 5 -20.15 20.55 -5.86
N TRP A 6 -21.05 19.76 -6.46
CA TRP A 6 -21.42 18.45 -5.96
C TRP A 6 -20.26 17.44 -5.98
N LEU A 7 -19.41 17.49 -7.00
CA LEU A 7 -18.25 16.61 -7.11
C LEU A 7 -17.18 17.01 -6.09
N ASP A 8 -16.87 18.30 -6.02
CA ASP A 8 -15.86 18.84 -5.10
C ASP A 8 -16.27 18.61 -3.64
N TRP A 9 -17.56 18.81 -3.32
CA TRP A 9 -18.13 18.49 -2.01
C TRP A 9 -18.06 16.99 -1.71
N ALA A 10 -18.46 16.13 -2.63
CA ALA A 10 -18.45 14.68 -2.43
C ALA A 10 -17.03 14.15 -2.23
N LEU A 11 -16.07 14.60 -3.05
CA LEU A 11 -14.65 14.24 -2.91
C LEU A 11 -14.10 14.64 -1.54
N MET A 12 -14.38 15.86 -1.09
CA MET A 12 -13.92 16.36 0.20
C MET A 12 -14.59 15.60 1.36
N ALA A 13 -15.90 15.38 1.29
CA ALA A 13 -16.66 14.67 2.32
C ALA A 13 -16.19 13.23 2.48
N VAL A 14 -16.04 12.49 1.37
CA VAL A 14 -15.54 11.10 1.38
C VAL A 14 -14.13 11.03 1.95
N SER A 15 -13.24 11.94 1.55
CA SER A 15 -11.88 11.99 2.06
C SER A 15 -11.85 12.24 3.57
N LEU A 16 -12.62 13.22 4.07
CA LEU A 16 -12.71 13.52 5.50
C LEU A 16 -13.33 12.38 6.32
N ILE A 17 -14.40 11.76 5.82
CA ILE A 17 -15.01 10.59 6.47
C ILE A 17 -13.99 9.46 6.59
N ASN A 18 -13.22 9.19 5.54
CA ASN A 18 -12.17 8.17 5.58
C ASN A 18 -11.07 8.52 6.59
N VAL A 19 -10.64 9.78 6.69
CA VAL A 19 -9.71 10.22 7.73
C VAL A 19 -10.27 9.88 9.11
N ILE A 20 -11.51 10.26 9.40
CA ILE A 20 -12.13 10.06 10.72
C ILE A 20 -12.26 8.56 11.04
N LEU A 21 -12.86 7.78 10.14
CA LEU A 21 -13.14 6.36 10.37
C LEU A 21 -11.86 5.55 10.52
N ILE A 22 -10.89 5.75 9.64
CA ILE A 22 -9.65 4.98 9.64
C ILE A 22 -8.77 5.39 10.84
N SER A 23 -8.72 6.68 11.19
CA SER A 23 -8.01 7.14 12.40
C SER A 23 -8.63 6.53 13.65
N TRP A 24 -9.96 6.60 13.77
CA TRP A 24 -10.70 6.06 14.90
C TRP A 24 -10.49 4.56 15.04
N LEU A 25 -10.61 3.80 13.95
CA LEU A 25 -10.37 2.36 13.94
C LEU A 25 -8.92 2.02 14.32
N GLY A 26 -7.94 2.72 13.74
CA GLY A 26 -6.52 2.51 14.05
C GLY A 26 -6.18 2.77 15.52
N LEU A 27 -6.68 3.88 16.08
CA LEU A 27 -6.53 4.19 17.50
C LEU A 27 -7.23 3.14 18.38
N THR A 28 -8.44 2.73 18.02
CA THR A 28 -9.19 1.70 18.78
C THR A 28 -8.42 0.39 18.82
N VAL A 29 -7.87 -0.06 17.69
CA VAL A 29 -7.04 -1.29 17.63
C VAL A 29 -5.79 -1.17 18.52
N LEU A 30 -5.09 -0.03 18.49
CA LEU A 30 -3.86 0.14 19.28
C LEU A 30 -4.12 0.31 20.78
N LEU A 31 -5.23 0.97 21.16
CA LEU A 31 -5.54 1.30 22.54
C LEU A 31 -6.30 0.19 23.27
N ASN A 32 -7.14 -0.58 22.58
CA ASN A 32 -7.98 -1.62 23.20
C ASN A 32 -7.44 -3.05 23.05
N ALA A 33 -6.31 -3.26 22.35
CA ALA A 33 -5.76 -4.60 22.24
C ALA A 33 -5.13 -5.07 23.56
N GLU A 34 -5.71 -6.12 24.15
CA GLU A 34 -5.23 -6.75 25.39
C GLU A 34 -3.83 -7.39 25.26
N ARG A 35 -3.47 -7.86 24.05
CA ARG A 35 -2.13 -8.36 23.74
C ARG A 35 -1.47 -7.52 22.64
N ARG A 36 -0.39 -6.84 22.99
CA ARG A 36 0.45 -6.05 22.06
C ARG A 36 1.38 -6.93 21.23
N ALA A 37 0.80 -7.75 20.36
CA ALA A 37 1.55 -8.53 19.39
C ALA A 37 1.94 -7.69 18.15
N TRP A 38 2.95 -8.12 17.41
CA TRP A 38 3.44 -7.43 16.21
C TRP A 38 2.36 -7.22 15.15
N GLY A 39 1.46 -8.19 14.95
CA GLY A 39 0.35 -8.07 13.99
C GLY A 39 -0.64 -6.96 14.35
N VAL A 40 -0.87 -6.73 15.65
CA VAL A 40 -1.73 -5.63 16.13
C VAL A 40 -1.09 -4.27 15.84
N TRP A 41 0.22 -4.15 16.06
CA TRP A 41 0.97 -2.94 15.71
C TRP A 41 0.97 -2.67 14.20
N LEU A 42 1.13 -3.71 13.38
CA LEU A 42 1.07 -3.59 11.92
C LEU A 42 -0.33 -3.20 11.43
N ALA A 43 -1.38 -3.82 11.96
CA ALA A 43 -2.76 -3.50 11.59
C ALA A 43 -3.15 -2.08 12.02
N GLY A 44 -2.93 -1.74 13.30
CA GLY A 44 -3.23 -0.40 13.83
C GLY A 44 -2.37 0.69 13.18
N GLY A 45 -1.07 0.45 13.03
CA GLY A 45 -0.15 1.36 12.34
C GLY A 45 -0.49 1.53 10.85
N GLY A 46 -0.88 0.46 10.16
CA GLY A 46 -1.33 0.51 8.77
C GLY A 46 -2.60 1.36 8.59
N LEU A 47 -3.57 1.23 9.51
CA LEU A 47 -4.75 2.10 9.53
C LEU A 47 -4.34 3.57 9.74
N LEU A 48 -3.49 3.88 10.72
CA LEU A 48 -3.04 5.25 10.94
C LEU A 48 -2.26 5.84 9.75
N LEU A 49 -1.44 5.04 9.06
CA LEU A 49 -0.80 5.45 7.81
C LEU A 49 -1.83 5.71 6.69
N GLY A 50 -2.89 4.90 6.61
CA GLY A 50 -4.02 5.15 5.71
C GLY A 50 -4.72 6.47 6.02
N ALA A 51 -4.95 6.78 7.30
CA ALA A 51 -5.50 8.08 7.69
C ALA A 51 -4.57 9.24 7.31
N LEU A 52 -3.26 9.11 7.54
CA LEU A 52 -2.27 10.12 7.13
C LEU A 52 -2.28 10.33 5.62
N PHE A 53 -2.42 9.27 4.83
CA PHE A 53 -2.57 9.36 3.39
C PHE A 53 -3.81 10.17 3.00
N PHE A 54 -4.97 9.89 3.61
CA PHE A 54 -6.20 10.66 3.33
C PHE A 54 -6.09 12.12 3.78
N ILE A 55 -5.36 12.42 4.86
CA ILE A 55 -5.06 13.81 5.26
C ILE A 55 -4.28 14.51 4.15
N SER A 56 -3.17 13.92 3.70
CA SER A 56 -2.36 14.46 2.61
C SER A 56 -3.17 14.63 1.32
N HIS A 57 -4.02 13.65 1.00
CA HIS A 57 -4.90 13.70 -0.16
C HIS A 57 -5.91 14.85 -0.07
N THR A 58 -6.53 15.06 1.10
CA THR A 58 -7.46 16.16 1.36
C THR A 58 -6.79 17.52 1.16
N VAL A 59 -5.56 17.67 1.65
CA VAL A 59 -4.76 18.90 1.47
C VAL A 59 -4.45 19.14 -0.01
N ILE A 60 -4.03 18.12 -0.75
CA ILE A 60 -3.74 18.22 -2.20
C ILE A 60 -5.01 18.60 -2.98
N LEU A 61 -6.15 17.97 -2.69
CA LEU A 61 -7.43 18.31 -3.32
C LEU A 61 -7.86 19.76 -3.03
N GLY A 62 -7.61 20.25 -1.81
CA GLY A 62 -7.91 21.61 -1.39
C GLY A 62 -7.03 22.67 -2.06
N LEU A 63 -5.75 22.37 -2.31
CA LEU A 63 -4.79 23.28 -2.96
C LEU A 63 -4.97 23.36 -4.49
N GLY A 64 -5.60 22.36 -5.11
CA GLY A 64 -5.88 22.34 -6.54
C GLY A 64 -4.71 21.89 -7.42
N PRO A 65 -4.98 21.59 -8.72
CA PRO A 65 -4.01 21.01 -9.65
C PRO A 65 -2.88 21.96 -10.08
N ASP A 66 -3.05 23.28 -9.91
CA ASP A 66 -2.05 24.28 -10.28
C ASP A 66 -0.83 24.30 -9.34
N PHE A 67 -0.92 23.60 -8.20
CA PHE A 67 0.13 23.53 -7.19
C PHE A 67 1.18 22.44 -7.49
N ALA A 68 1.70 22.38 -8.71
CA ALA A 68 2.81 21.51 -9.10
C ALA A 68 4.16 22.03 -8.55
N SER A 69 4.32 22.00 -7.23
CA SER A 69 5.55 22.42 -6.54
C SER A 69 6.55 21.26 -6.40
N ARG A 70 7.84 21.57 -6.15
CA ARG A 70 8.86 20.56 -5.81
C ARG A 70 8.46 19.66 -4.63
N GLY A 71 7.68 20.19 -3.69
CA GLY A 71 7.15 19.41 -2.57
C GLY A 71 6.15 18.34 -3.02
N LEU A 72 5.33 18.63 -4.04
CA LEU A 72 4.36 17.67 -4.57
C LEU A 72 5.04 16.49 -5.28
N GLU A 73 6.14 16.73 -6.00
CA GLU A 73 6.94 15.65 -6.60
C GLU A 73 7.58 14.74 -5.53
N TRP A 74 8.00 15.31 -4.40
CA TRP A 74 8.49 14.52 -3.26
C TRP A 74 7.37 13.65 -2.66
N TRP A 75 6.20 14.23 -2.40
CA TRP A 75 5.03 13.51 -1.90
C TRP A 75 4.50 12.46 -2.88
N TRP A 76 4.54 12.76 -4.18
CA TRP A 76 4.22 11.82 -5.26
C TRP A 76 5.08 10.57 -5.15
N ARG A 77 6.42 10.72 -5.11
CA ARG A 77 7.37 9.61 -4.96
C ARG A 77 7.18 8.87 -3.63
N ALA A 78 7.00 9.61 -2.54
CA ALA A 78 6.79 9.03 -1.21
C ALA A 78 5.52 8.18 -1.16
N GLY A 79 4.45 8.56 -1.89
CA GLY A 79 3.17 7.84 -1.94
C GLY A 79 3.23 6.48 -2.63
N TRP A 80 4.17 6.27 -3.57
CA TRP A 80 4.33 4.98 -4.25
C TRP A 80 4.88 3.88 -3.33
N VAL A 81 5.67 4.23 -2.31
CA VAL A 81 6.22 3.26 -1.37
C VAL A 81 5.13 2.54 -0.57
N PRO A 82 4.22 3.23 0.15
CA PRO A 82 3.12 2.55 0.84
C PRO A 82 2.17 1.89 -0.15
N LEU A 83 1.94 2.46 -1.34
CA LEU A 83 1.10 1.85 -2.37
C LEU A 83 1.60 0.46 -2.80
N VAL A 84 2.92 0.29 -2.90
CA VAL A 84 3.56 -1.01 -3.17
C VAL A 84 3.62 -1.90 -1.94
N ALA A 85 3.85 -1.33 -0.75
CA ALA A 85 4.00 -2.12 0.47
C ALA A 85 2.67 -2.68 1.01
N ILE A 86 1.54 -1.97 0.83
CA ILE A 86 0.23 -2.31 1.41
C ILE A 86 -0.23 -3.74 1.06
N PRO A 87 -0.18 -4.22 -0.21
CA PRO A 87 -0.57 -5.58 -0.54
C PRO A 87 0.24 -6.65 0.20
N PHE A 88 1.56 -6.46 0.35
CA PHE A 88 2.39 -7.36 1.15
C PHE A 88 2.07 -7.29 2.64
N VAL A 89 1.86 -6.09 3.18
CA VAL A 89 1.47 -5.91 4.58
C VAL A 89 0.13 -6.61 4.86
N TRP A 90 -0.83 -6.53 3.94
CA TRP A 90 -2.10 -7.26 4.03
C TRP A 90 -1.86 -8.78 4.08
N TYR A 91 -1.11 -9.32 3.12
CA TYR A 91 -0.77 -10.75 3.11
C TYR A 91 -0.05 -11.18 4.39
N ALA A 92 0.88 -10.36 4.89
CA ALA A 92 1.59 -10.62 6.14
C ALA A 92 0.67 -10.65 7.36
N ILE A 93 -0.29 -9.72 7.44
CA ILE A 93 -1.30 -9.69 8.51
C ILE A 93 -2.19 -10.93 8.44
N ILE A 94 -2.64 -11.34 7.26
CA ILE A 94 -3.45 -12.55 7.09
C ILE A 94 -2.66 -13.80 7.47
N ALA A 95 -1.43 -13.96 6.98
CA ALA A 95 -0.55 -15.08 7.32
C ALA A 95 -0.21 -15.14 8.81
N TRP A 96 -0.12 -13.98 9.47
CA TRP A 96 0.02 -13.89 10.92
C TRP A 96 -1.27 -14.29 11.64
N TYR A 97 -2.43 -13.75 11.23
CA TYR A 97 -3.72 -13.99 11.86
C TYR A 97 -4.15 -15.47 11.78
N THR A 98 -3.79 -16.16 10.71
CA THR A 98 -4.05 -17.60 10.54
C THR A 98 -3.05 -18.51 11.28
N GLY A 99 -2.04 -17.94 11.94
CA GLY A 99 -1.06 -18.69 12.74
C GLY A 99 -0.02 -19.45 11.91
N PHE A 100 0.09 -19.19 10.60
CA PHE A 100 1.12 -19.82 9.76
C PHE A 100 2.55 -19.37 10.12
N LEU A 101 2.68 -18.20 10.75
CA LEU A 101 3.94 -17.63 11.21
C LEU A 101 4.33 -18.05 12.64
N ASP A 102 3.43 -18.66 13.42
CA ASP A 102 3.70 -19.03 14.82
C ASP A 102 4.51 -20.33 14.93
N VAL A 103 5.30 -20.50 16.00
CA VAL A 103 6.01 -21.77 16.25
C VAL A 103 5.00 -22.79 16.81
N PRO A 104 4.80 -23.96 16.17
CA PRO A 104 3.89 -24.98 16.69
C PRO A 104 4.36 -25.48 18.06
N LEU A 105 3.46 -25.47 19.05
CA LEU A 105 3.69 -26.08 20.36
C LEU A 105 3.68 -27.63 20.29
N GLU A 106 2.98 -28.19 19.30
CA GLU A 106 2.88 -29.63 19.04
C GLU A 106 3.30 -29.94 17.60
N PRO A 107 3.87 -31.13 17.32
CA PRO A 107 4.28 -31.51 15.97
C PRO A 107 3.05 -31.57 15.05
N PRO A 108 2.97 -30.69 14.03
CA PRO A 108 1.80 -30.62 13.16
C PRO A 108 1.75 -31.83 12.21
N ASP A 109 0.53 -32.24 11.85
CA ASP A 109 0.30 -33.23 10.79
C ASP A 109 1.13 -32.92 9.53
N ALA A 110 1.60 -33.96 8.85
CA ALA A 110 2.44 -33.82 7.67
C ALA A 110 1.79 -32.93 6.58
N LYS A 111 0.46 -32.95 6.46
CA LYS A 111 -0.30 -32.08 5.53
C LYS A 111 -0.27 -30.61 5.93
N VAL A 112 -0.43 -30.31 7.21
CA VAL A 112 -0.39 -28.93 7.75
C VAL A 112 1.03 -28.37 7.65
N LYS A 113 2.04 -29.21 7.88
CA LYS A 113 3.45 -28.86 7.72
C LYS A 113 3.80 -28.49 6.28
N GLU A 114 3.34 -29.24 5.28
CA GLU A 114 3.61 -28.92 3.87
C GLU A 114 2.88 -27.66 3.40
N LEU A 115 1.62 -27.48 3.80
CA LEU A 115 0.86 -26.26 3.50
C LEU A 115 1.55 -25.03 4.08
N ARG A 116 2.01 -25.11 5.34
CA ARG A 116 2.77 -24.05 6.00
C ARG A 116 4.08 -23.73 5.28
N ARG A 117 4.84 -24.74 4.86
CA ARG A 117 6.08 -24.55 4.08
C ARG A 117 5.81 -23.81 2.77
N ARG A 118 4.70 -24.14 2.10
CA ARG A 118 4.29 -23.48 0.86
C ARG A 118 3.92 -22.01 1.09
N HIS A 119 3.16 -21.69 2.14
CA HIS A 119 2.83 -20.30 2.48
C HIS A 119 4.05 -19.50 2.93
N GLN A 120 5.00 -20.11 3.64
CA GLN A 120 6.27 -19.46 3.98
C GLN A 120 7.10 -19.18 2.73
N LEU A 121 7.17 -20.11 1.78
CA LEU A 121 7.87 -19.90 0.50
C LEU A 121 7.22 -18.77 -0.32
N TRP A 122 5.89 -18.75 -0.40
CA TRP A 122 5.16 -17.66 -1.04
C TRP A 122 5.35 -16.33 -0.31
N PHE A 123 5.41 -16.33 1.02
CA PHE A 123 5.72 -15.15 1.81
C PHE A 123 7.09 -14.57 1.49
N PHE A 124 8.13 -15.41 1.39
CA PHE A 124 9.45 -14.94 0.97
C PHE A 124 9.44 -14.44 -0.48
N THR A 125 8.69 -15.09 -1.35
CA THR A 125 8.59 -14.68 -2.77
C THR A 125 7.89 -13.32 -2.89
N THR A 126 6.78 -13.09 -2.19
CA THR A 126 6.08 -11.80 -2.19
C THR A 126 6.88 -10.72 -1.47
N MET A 127 7.65 -11.06 -0.43
CA MET A 127 8.59 -10.16 0.23
C MET A 127 9.69 -9.70 -0.74
N ILE A 128 10.35 -10.64 -1.43
CA ILE A 128 11.38 -10.32 -2.42
C ILE A 128 10.79 -9.45 -3.51
N LEU A 129 9.62 -9.80 -4.05
CA LEU A 129 8.94 -9.03 -5.08
C LEU A 129 8.59 -7.61 -4.60
N SER A 130 8.10 -7.47 -3.37
CA SER A 130 7.84 -6.16 -2.75
C SER A 130 9.12 -5.33 -2.63
N VAL A 131 10.22 -5.93 -2.15
CA VAL A 131 11.52 -5.24 -2.01
C VAL A 131 12.08 -4.86 -3.38
N THR A 132 11.97 -5.74 -4.38
CA THR A 132 12.38 -5.46 -5.76
C THR A 132 11.57 -4.30 -6.34
N LEU A 133 10.25 -4.29 -6.17
CA LEU A 133 9.40 -3.19 -6.64
C LEU A 133 9.75 -1.87 -5.95
N VAL A 134 9.91 -1.86 -4.62
CA VAL A 134 10.34 -0.66 -3.88
C VAL A 134 11.73 -0.21 -4.32
N SER A 135 12.67 -1.13 -4.51
CA SER A 135 14.02 -0.81 -5.01
C SER A 135 13.97 -0.22 -6.41
N LEU A 136 13.17 -0.79 -7.32
CA LEU A 136 12.97 -0.25 -8.66
C LEU A 136 12.51 1.21 -8.59
N LEU A 137 11.56 1.53 -7.70
CA LEU A 137 11.06 2.90 -7.50
C LEU A 137 12.19 3.89 -7.15
N PHE A 138 13.13 3.49 -6.28
CA PHE A 138 14.22 4.35 -5.83
C PHE A 138 15.39 4.42 -6.81
N PHE A 139 15.81 3.29 -7.39
CA PHE A 139 17.07 3.19 -8.13
C PHE A 139 16.94 3.41 -9.63
N THR A 140 15.80 3.05 -10.23
CA THR A 140 15.67 3.04 -11.70
C THR A 140 14.89 4.22 -12.27
N SER A 141 14.44 5.15 -11.41
CA SER A 141 13.52 6.25 -11.77
C SER A 141 12.44 5.82 -12.80
N PRO A 142 11.73 4.69 -12.60
CA PRO A 142 10.80 4.15 -13.60
C PRO A 142 9.44 4.88 -13.56
N LEU A 143 9.26 5.82 -12.63
CA LEU A 143 8.03 6.56 -12.47
C LEU A 143 8.06 7.85 -13.31
N PRO A 144 6.99 8.16 -14.05
CA PRO A 144 6.82 9.48 -14.63
C PRO A 144 6.78 10.53 -13.52
N THR A 145 7.34 11.70 -13.79
CA THR A 145 7.16 12.86 -12.90
C THR A 145 5.67 13.17 -12.77
N PHE A 146 5.27 13.87 -11.71
CA PHE A 146 3.87 14.23 -11.50
C PHE A 146 3.27 14.93 -12.75
N SER A 147 4.03 15.82 -13.38
CA SER A 147 3.64 16.52 -14.61
C SER A 147 3.47 15.60 -15.82
N GLN A 148 4.37 14.62 -15.99
CA GLN A 148 4.30 13.63 -17.08
C GLN A 148 3.09 12.71 -16.90
N ALA A 149 2.84 12.25 -15.68
CA ALA A 149 1.68 11.44 -15.34
C ALA A 149 0.37 12.20 -15.57
N ALA A 150 0.30 13.48 -15.17
CA ALA A 150 -0.86 14.34 -15.39
C ALA A 150 -1.15 14.57 -16.88
N GLN A 151 -0.12 14.54 -17.73
CA GLN A 151 -0.23 14.67 -19.19
C GLN A 151 -0.39 13.31 -19.90
N LEU A 152 -0.57 12.21 -19.15
CA LEU A 152 -0.58 10.83 -19.67
C LEU A 152 0.67 10.45 -20.49
N ASN A 153 1.77 11.19 -20.31
CA ASN A 153 3.04 10.85 -20.92
C ASN A 153 3.77 9.84 -20.04
N LEU A 154 3.54 8.56 -20.33
CA LEU A 154 4.08 7.43 -19.57
C LEU A 154 5.46 7.00 -20.05
N SER A 155 6.18 7.80 -20.87
CA SER A 155 7.52 7.49 -21.36
C SER A 155 8.54 7.40 -20.22
N THR A 156 9.06 6.21 -19.92
CA THR A 156 10.02 5.96 -18.83
C THR A 156 11.21 5.15 -19.35
N GLN A 157 12.33 5.12 -18.61
CA GLN A 157 13.54 4.42 -19.04
C GLN A 157 13.39 2.89 -19.08
N LEU A 158 12.40 2.35 -18.36
CA LEU A 158 12.18 0.91 -18.21
C LEU A 158 10.78 0.52 -18.74
N GLN A 159 10.72 0.26 -20.04
CA GLN A 159 9.48 -0.06 -20.76
C GLN A 159 9.58 -1.33 -21.58
N ILE A 160 8.46 -2.06 -21.67
CA ILE A 160 8.27 -3.17 -22.61
C ILE A 160 7.08 -2.80 -23.50
N GLY A 161 7.30 -2.66 -24.80
CA GLY A 161 6.24 -2.28 -25.75
C GLY A 161 5.64 -0.88 -25.53
N GLY A 162 6.41 0.07 -24.98
CA GLY A 162 5.96 1.44 -24.68
C GLY A 162 5.21 1.60 -23.36
N LEU A 163 4.97 0.50 -22.62
CA LEU A 163 4.36 0.51 -21.30
C LEU A 163 5.43 0.42 -20.20
N PRO A 164 5.35 1.27 -19.16
CA PRO A 164 6.18 1.13 -17.95
C PRO A 164 6.08 -0.28 -17.37
N LEU A 165 7.22 -0.92 -17.13
CA LEU A 165 7.28 -2.29 -16.59
C LEU A 165 6.47 -2.44 -15.28
N ILE A 166 6.47 -1.39 -14.45
CA ILE A 166 5.75 -1.37 -13.17
C ILE A 166 4.22 -1.52 -13.34
N LEU A 167 3.65 -1.01 -14.44
CA LEU A 167 2.21 -1.14 -14.70
C LEU A 167 1.79 -2.58 -15.03
N LEU A 168 2.73 -3.42 -15.46
CA LEU A 168 2.49 -4.84 -15.72
C LEU A 168 2.74 -5.69 -14.46
N ILE A 169 3.84 -5.43 -13.75
CA ILE A 169 4.22 -6.25 -12.58
C ILE A 169 3.33 -5.96 -11.37
N TYR A 170 2.95 -4.70 -11.14
CA TYR A 170 2.16 -4.30 -9.98
C TYR A 170 0.78 -5.00 -9.85
N PRO A 171 -0.07 -5.07 -10.90
CA PRO A 171 -1.34 -5.78 -10.79
C PRO A 171 -1.17 -7.29 -10.57
N LEU A 172 -0.17 -7.91 -11.20
CA LEU A 172 0.15 -9.32 -10.94
C LEU A 172 0.57 -9.54 -9.48
N TYR A 173 1.41 -8.66 -8.95
CA TYR A 173 1.83 -8.67 -7.55
C TYR A 173 0.64 -8.53 -6.59
N ILE A 174 -0.29 -7.59 -6.85
CA ILE A 174 -1.52 -7.45 -6.04
C ILE A 174 -2.34 -8.73 -6.06
N LEU A 175 -2.58 -9.31 -7.25
CA LEU A 175 -3.38 -10.52 -7.38
C LEU A 175 -2.76 -11.69 -6.61
N ILE A 176 -1.43 -11.81 -6.63
CA ILE A 176 -0.70 -12.81 -5.85
C ILE A 176 -0.88 -12.55 -4.34
N CYS A 177 -0.74 -11.30 -3.89
CA CYS A 177 -0.91 -10.96 -2.46
C CYS A 177 -2.34 -11.14 -1.93
N ILE A 178 -3.37 -10.97 -2.77
CA ILE A 178 -4.77 -11.12 -2.39
C ILE A 178 -5.26 -12.56 -2.54
N GLY A 179 -4.78 -13.28 -3.55
CA GLY A 179 -5.25 -14.64 -3.89
C GLY A 179 -4.60 -15.77 -3.10
N LEU A 180 -3.52 -15.50 -2.37
CA LEU A 180 -2.81 -16.46 -1.51
C LEU A 180 -3.24 -16.35 -0.04
#